data_AF-A0A3Q9FKB2-F1
#
_entry.id   AF-A0A3Q9FKB2-F1
#
_cell.length_a   1.000
_cell.length_b   1.000
_cell.length_c   1.000
_cell.angle_alpha   90.00
_cell.angle_beta   90.00
_cell.angle_gamma   90.00
#
_symmetry.space_group_name_H-M   'P 1'
#
loop_
_entity.id
_entity.type
_entity.pdbx_description
1 polymer ?
#
loop_
_entity_poly.entity_id
_entity_poly.type
_entity_poly.pdbx_seq_one_letter_code
_entity_poly.pdbx_strand_id
1 'polypeptide(L)'
;MIPTLRNTPIKMKMAKFVMAAMALFLSSCSTPSELAVTDLECEYKNNPLGIDNTQPRLSWKLVAPNFEREQKQTAYQVLVASNIEALDKNARDIWDSGKVSSNQSVNVVYNGGSLQSTKTYYWKVKVWDAVGNPTAWSPSAKFSMGLLQPEDWQGEWIYKEGQNKKDHNWYRKNFTLDTNPESAYIYVASFGYHEVYVNGKKVSDAVMNPVLSYKKKRLPYLTYDIKEHLTKGDNVISIWHAAGWARWGRMKEYYDSPFVFKAQAQIETDTTNLTLVTDDTWKCKKSYSSYIGSWDILDFGGEIIDERLREDDWNTVGYDDDDWANAVVFDNDNAKEIGFTDINLGPKGAIRAPSTDANPPTTKITATLSAQMVEPQVRFKEIKPIGVAKKEDGKYIIDMGENYTGHFEMNLFNGKEGDTITFEVADHKEVTSPWEQRSHDVFDKTGGRAIHLADANEAELSKALAMGLTPDVAFSPNPTLGSDFGKFNYIHKIKEGRHIYFFSNSSDEDIETQVRLKGDFTLFEANPHTGTISPLTNTTKETLQKEVITKAKLTLPAVSAVFWRSNEIPK
;
A
#
# COMPACT_ATOMS: atom_id res chain seq x y z
N MET A 1 95.40 43.31 31.50
CA MET A 1 94.38 43.67 32.51
C MET A 1 93.03 43.22 31.94
N ILE A 2 92.38 42.25 32.58
CA ILE A 2 91.13 41.61 32.12
C ILE A 2 89.95 42.58 32.32
N PRO A 3 88.94 42.61 31.42
CA PRO A 3 87.57 42.74 31.88
C PRO A 3 86.57 41.77 31.20
N THR A 4 86.09 40.84 32.03
CA THR A 4 84.69 40.51 32.32
C THR A 4 83.65 40.42 31.17
N LEU A 5 83.34 39.17 30.80
CA LEU A 5 82.09 38.76 30.13
C LEU A 5 80.88 38.96 31.07
N ARG A 6 79.89 39.75 30.62
CA ARG A 6 78.55 39.82 31.24
C ARG A 6 77.69 38.66 30.75
N ASN A 7 77.35 37.74 31.65
CA ASN A 7 76.30 36.74 31.47
C ASN A 7 74.91 37.40 31.62
N THR A 8 74.14 37.45 30.53
CA THR A 8 72.70 37.74 30.53
C THR A 8 71.88 36.44 30.64
N PRO A 9 70.71 36.41 31.29
CA PRO A 9 70.06 35.17 31.71
C PRO A 9 69.23 34.55 30.58
N ILE A 10 69.82 33.60 29.86
CA ILE A 10 69.11 32.78 28.85
C ILE A 10 68.08 31.83 29.50
N LYS A 11 68.21 31.54 30.81
CA LYS A 11 67.36 30.58 31.53
C LYS A 11 65.87 30.97 31.64
N MET A 12 65.52 32.27 31.55
CA MET A 12 64.13 32.70 31.77
C MET A 12 63.25 32.71 30.50
N LYS A 13 63.84 32.74 29.29
CA LYS A 13 63.09 32.62 28.02
C LYS A 13 62.79 31.17 27.65
N MET A 14 63.67 30.25 28.02
CA MET A 14 63.50 28.81 27.75
C MET A 14 62.41 28.19 28.63
N ALA A 15 62.26 28.63 29.88
CA ALA A 15 61.16 28.19 30.77
C ALA A 15 59.77 28.65 30.29
N LYS A 16 59.66 29.84 29.69
CA LYS A 16 58.40 30.33 29.09
C LYS A 16 58.06 29.61 27.78
N PHE A 17 59.06 29.19 27.01
CA PHE A 17 58.86 28.41 25.78
C PHE A 17 58.46 26.96 26.09
N VAL A 18 59.03 26.36 27.15
CA VAL A 18 58.65 25.02 27.63
C VAL A 18 57.25 25.02 28.27
N MET A 19 56.86 26.08 29.00
CA MET A 19 55.47 26.23 29.49
C MET A 19 54.46 26.45 28.37
N ALA A 20 54.80 27.21 27.33
CA ALA A 20 53.94 27.37 26.15
C ALA A 20 53.83 26.06 25.33
N ALA A 21 54.91 25.28 25.23
CA ALA A 21 54.90 23.96 24.61
C ALA A 21 54.10 22.92 25.44
N MET A 22 54.17 22.96 26.78
CA MET A 22 53.33 22.12 27.66
C MET A 22 51.85 22.51 27.59
N ALA A 23 51.52 23.80 27.40
CA ALA A 23 50.14 24.24 27.17
C ALA A 23 49.58 23.78 25.81
N LEU A 24 50.43 23.61 24.79
CA LEU A 24 50.06 23.05 23.49
C LEU A 24 49.84 21.52 23.52
N PHE A 25 50.48 20.80 24.45
CA PHE A 25 50.22 19.38 24.71
C PHE A 25 49.02 19.10 25.64
N LEU A 26 48.41 20.13 26.23
CA LEU A 26 47.12 20.04 26.96
C LEU A 26 45.91 20.29 26.06
N SER A 27 46.10 20.28 24.74
CA SER A 27 45.02 20.09 23.78
C SER A 27 44.44 18.69 24.00
N SER A 28 43.55 18.53 24.97
CA SER A 28 42.82 17.28 25.21
C SER A 28 42.29 16.79 23.86
N CYS A 29 42.83 15.69 23.36
CA CYS A 29 42.10 14.85 22.44
C CYS A 29 40.83 14.43 23.18
N SER A 30 39.74 15.16 22.97
CA SER A 30 38.42 14.73 23.41
C SER A 30 38.12 13.44 22.67
N THR A 31 38.32 12.31 23.33
CA THR A 31 37.88 11.02 22.82
C THR A 31 36.38 11.11 22.58
N PRO A 32 35.88 10.80 21.37
CA PRO A 32 34.45 10.73 21.12
C PRO A 32 33.81 9.80 22.13
N SER A 33 32.63 10.16 22.62
CA SER A 33 31.86 9.27 23.48
C SER A 33 31.50 8.00 22.72
N GLU A 34 31.58 6.85 23.38
CA GLU A 34 31.11 5.57 22.85
C GLU A 34 29.58 5.41 22.96
N LEU A 35 28.90 6.37 23.61
CA LEU A 35 27.44 6.39 23.66
C LEU A 35 26.87 6.57 22.25
N ALA A 36 25.97 5.68 21.84
CA ALA A 36 25.27 5.74 20.57
C ALA A 36 23.88 6.36 20.75
N VAL A 37 23.45 7.11 19.74
CA VAL A 37 22.09 7.66 19.67
C VAL A 37 21.32 6.91 18.58
N THR A 38 20.23 6.26 18.96
CA THR A 38 19.42 5.39 18.10
C THR A 38 17.93 5.70 18.27
N ASP A 39 17.08 5.03 17.48
CA ASP A 39 15.61 5.09 17.56
C ASP A 39 15.11 6.55 17.59
N LEU A 40 15.48 7.30 16.56
CA LEU A 40 14.99 8.66 16.36
C LEU A 40 13.51 8.62 16.01
N GLU A 41 12.71 9.37 16.76
CA GLU A 41 11.27 9.45 16.57
C GLU A 41 10.83 10.92 16.51
N CYS A 42 9.89 11.19 15.61
CA CYS A 42 9.17 12.45 15.54
C CYS A 42 7.70 12.15 15.85
N GLU A 43 7.11 12.84 16.83
CA GLU A 43 5.72 12.61 17.25
C GLU A 43 5.43 11.13 17.56
N TYR A 44 6.36 10.46 18.26
CA TYR A 44 6.31 9.03 18.62
C TYR A 44 6.31 8.05 17.43
N LYS A 45 6.73 8.50 16.25
CA LYS A 45 6.77 7.71 15.03
C LYS A 45 8.15 7.77 14.39
N ASN A 46 8.56 6.66 13.79
CA ASN A 46 9.74 6.61 12.94
C ASN A 46 9.39 7.19 11.56
N ASN A 47 10.14 8.21 11.12
CA ASN A 47 9.99 8.84 9.82
C ASN A 47 8.54 9.15 9.40
N PRO A 48 7.74 9.85 10.25
CA PRO A 48 6.32 10.01 10.00
C PRO A 48 6.04 10.79 8.72
N LEU A 49 4.97 10.39 8.04
CA LEU A 49 4.49 11.03 6.83
C LEU A 49 3.33 11.98 7.12
N GLY A 50 3.45 13.20 6.62
CA GLY A 50 2.38 14.18 6.57
C GLY A 50 1.84 14.63 7.92
N ILE A 51 2.71 14.88 8.91
CA ILE A 51 2.29 15.44 10.20
C ILE A 51 1.81 16.89 10.03
N ASP A 52 0.91 17.34 10.89
CA ASP A 52 0.39 18.72 10.87
C ASP A 52 0.76 19.54 12.12
N ASN A 53 1.46 18.94 13.09
CA ASN A 53 2.06 19.68 14.20
C ASN A 53 3.27 20.49 13.69
N THR A 54 3.14 21.82 13.66
CA THR A 54 4.19 22.74 13.19
C THR A 54 5.32 22.95 14.21
N GLN A 55 5.20 22.39 15.42
CA GLN A 55 6.25 22.30 16.42
C GLN A 55 6.41 20.83 16.85
N PRO A 56 6.88 19.97 15.92
CA PRO A 56 6.96 18.54 16.19
C PRO A 56 7.94 18.23 17.32
N ARG A 57 7.63 17.18 18.07
CA ARG A 57 8.43 16.67 19.19
C ARG A 57 9.38 15.59 18.70
N LEU A 58 10.66 15.76 19.01
CA LEU A 58 11.74 14.87 18.63
C LEU A 58 12.22 14.07 19.85
N SER A 59 12.42 12.78 19.67
CA SER A 59 12.86 11.85 20.72
C SER A 59 13.97 10.96 20.20
N TRP A 60 14.87 10.51 21.07
CA TRP A 60 15.94 9.59 20.76
C TRP A 60 16.30 8.72 21.96
N LYS A 61 16.85 7.54 21.70
CA LYS A 61 17.38 6.63 22.72
C LYS A 61 18.89 6.71 22.80
N LEU A 62 19.40 6.49 24.00
CA LEU A 62 20.82 6.40 24.30
C LEU A 62 21.17 4.93 24.54
N VAL A 63 22.18 4.44 23.83
CA VAL A 63 22.65 3.06 23.96
C VAL A 63 24.14 3.10 24.27
N ALA A 64 24.55 2.46 25.37
CA ALA A 64 25.96 2.22 25.68
C ALA A 64 26.33 0.84 25.11
N PRO A 65 27.02 0.74 23.96
CA PRO A 65 27.23 -0.55 23.28
C PRO A 65 28.05 -1.53 24.11
N ASN A 66 28.93 -0.99 24.96
CA ASN A 66 29.79 -1.76 25.85
C ASN A 66 29.20 -1.92 27.27
N PHE A 67 27.90 -1.66 27.45
CA PHE A 67 27.17 -1.78 28.72
C PHE A 67 27.79 -1.00 29.89
N GLU A 68 28.46 0.11 29.58
CA GLU A 68 29.01 1.00 30.58
C GLU A 68 27.91 1.55 31.50
N ARG A 69 28.15 1.50 32.80
CA ARG A 69 27.21 2.00 33.81
C ARG A 69 27.35 3.50 33.99
N GLU A 70 26.33 4.10 34.57
CA GLU A 70 26.28 5.54 34.94
C GLU A 70 26.36 6.52 33.74
N GLN A 71 26.11 6.02 32.54
CA GLN A 71 25.97 6.86 31.35
C GLN A 71 24.72 7.76 31.44
N LYS A 72 24.86 9.02 31.03
CA LYS A 72 23.78 10.00 30.94
C LYS A 72 24.07 11.03 29.88
N GLN A 73 23.02 11.65 29.35
CA GLN A 73 23.15 12.86 28.54
C GLN A 73 23.29 14.10 29.44
N THR A 74 24.28 14.94 29.15
CA THR A 74 24.47 16.25 29.80
C THR A 74 24.08 17.42 28.90
N ALA A 75 24.12 17.22 27.57
CA ALA A 75 23.67 18.19 26.58
C ALA A 75 23.27 17.48 25.28
N TYR A 76 22.53 18.17 24.41
CA TYR A 76 22.24 17.74 23.05
C TYR A 76 22.44 18.86 22.03
N GLN A 77 22.54 18.49 20.75
CA GLN A 77 22.41 19.40 19.63
C GLN A 77 21.62 18.71 18.51
N VAL A 78 20.55 19.34 18.06
CA VAL A 78 19.71 18.89 16.94
C VAL A 78 19.98 19.78 15.73
N LEU A 79 20.14 19.15 14.56
CA LEU A 79 20.14 19.81 13.27
C LEU A 79 18.92 19.35 12.48
N VAL A 80 18.25 20.29 11.82
CA VAL A 80 17.20 20.04 10.84
C VAL A 80 17.56 20.77 9.55
N ALA A 81 17.37 20.10 8.43
CA ALA A 81 17.66 20.62 7.10
C ALA A 81 16.51 20.32 6.11
N SER A 82 16.47 21.10 5.03
CA SER A 82 15.44 21.00 3.98
C SER A 82 15.63 19.81 3.04
N ASN A 83 16.83 19.25 2.96
CA ASN A 83 17.18 18.07 2.16
C ASN A 83 18.33 17.29 2.82
N ILE A 84 18.55 16.07 2.35
CA ILE A 84 19.55 15.16 2.93
C ILE A 84 20.98 15.66 2.65
N GLU A 85 21.27 16.22 1.48
CA GLU A 85 22.59 16.72 1.11
C GLU A 85 23.02 17.90 2.00
N ALA A 86 22.07 18.77 2.35
CA ALA A 86 22.26 19.87 3.29
C ALA A 86 22.53 19.32 4.69
N LEU A 87 21.75 18.33 5.16
CA LEU A 87 21.97 17.71 6.46
C LEU A 87 23.35 17.04 6.56
N ASP A 88 23.78 16.34 5.51
CA ASP A 88 25.07 15.63 5.47
C ASP A 88 26.24 16.61 5.54
N LYS A 89 26.09 17.79 4.94
CA LYS A 89 27.05 18.91 5.07
C LYS A 89 26.94 19.67 6.39
N ASN A 90 26.08 19.23 7.31
CA ASN A 90 25.76 19.93 8.56
C ASN A 90 25.29 21.38 8.33
N ALA A 91 24.57 21.62 7.22
CA ALA A 91 23.88 22.87 7.00
C ALA A 91 22.84 23.11 8.11
N ARG A 92 22.54 24.39 8.34
CA ARG A 92 21.66 24.87 9.42
C ARG A 92 20.53 25.72 8.83
N ASP A 93 20.04 25.29 7.68
CA ASP A 93 19.09 26.03 6.86
C ASP A 93 17.68 26.05 7.46
N ILE A 94 17.30 25.01 8.22
CA ILE A 94 15.98 24.95 8.89
C ILE A 94 16.10 25.13 10.40
N TRP A 95 16.97 24.38 11.06
CA TRP A 95 17.20 24.54 12.50
C TRP A 95 18.58 24.03 12.94
N ASP A 96 19.20 24.77 13.86
CA ASP A 96 20.30 24.30 14.70
C ASP A 96 19.99 24.73 16.13
N SER A 97 19.79 23.77 17.03
CA SER A 97 19.53 24.08 18.44
C SER A 97 20.75 24.68 19.15
N GLY A 98 21.94 24.56 18.56
CA GLY A 98 23.20 24.70 19.26
C GLY A 98 23.35 23.62 20.34
N LYS A 99 24.40 23.74 21.17
CA LYS A 99 24.56 22.88 22.35
C LYS A 99 23.59 23.33 23.44
N VAL A 100 22.57 22.53 23.70
CA VAL A 100 21.59 22.77 24.78
C VAL A 100 21.95 21.93 25.99
N SER A 101 22.25 22.58 27.12
CA SER A 101 22.54 21.91 28.40
C SER A 101 21.27 21.35 29.03
N SER A 102 20.91 20.11 28.65
CA SER A 102 19.74 19.40 29.13
C SER A 102 19.93 17.89 29.02
N ASN A 103 19.38 17.15 29.99
CA ASN A 103 19.31 15.69 29.97
C ASN A 103 18.04 15.16 29.27
N GLN A 104 17.18 16.05 28.74
CA GLN A 104 15.97 15.66 28.03
C GLN A 104 16.33 15.01 26.69
N SER A 105 15.82 13.80 26.45
CA SER A 105 15.95 13.06 25.19
C SER A 105 14.60 12.61 24.60
N VAL A 106 13.51 13.00 25.25
CA VAL A 106 12.15 12.65 24.85
C VAL A 106 11.33 13.92 24.71
N ASN A 107 10.58 14.03 23.62
CA ASN A 107 9.70 15.15 23.32
C ASN A 107 10.39 16.52 23.32
N VAL A 108 11.60 16.61 22.77
CA VAL A 108 12.26 17.89 22.53
C VAL A 108 11.54 18.61 21.41
N VAL A 109 10.94 19.76 21.73
CA VAL A 109 10.10 20.52 20.80
C VAL A 109 10.98 21.22 19.77
N TYR A 110 10.66 21.01 18.50
CA TYR A 110 11.24 21.77 17.39
C TYR A 110 11.02 23.27 17.59
N ASN A 111 12.09 24.06 17.49
CA ASN A 111 12.07 25.51 17.66
C ASN A 111 12.87 26.23 16.55
N GLY A 112 12.78 25.71 15.33
CA GLY A 112 13.43 26.26 14.14
C GLY A 112 12.56 27.20 13.33
N GLY A 113 12.92 27.36 12.04
CA GLY A 113 12.12 28.13 11.08
C GLY A 113 10.72 27.55 10.83
N SER A 114 9.85 28.31 10.17
CA SER A 114 8.50 27.85 9.85
C SER A 114 8.53 26.63 8.92
N LEU A 115 7.83 25.57 9.32
CA LEU A 115 7.64 24.37 8.50
C LEU A 115 6.55 24.62 7.45
N GLN A 116 6.75 24.11 6.24
CA GLN A 116 5.88 24.32 5.09
C GLN A 116 5.11 23.06 4.75
N SER A 117 3.87 23.24 4.29
CA SER A 117 3.02 22.14 3.82
C SER A 117 3.73 21.34 2.73
N THR A 118 3.52 20.02 2.74
CA THR A 118 4.03 19.06 1.73
C THR A 118 5.54 18.87 1.70
N LYS A 119 6.31 19.60 2.51
CA LYS A 119 7.78 19.48 2.55
C LYS A 119 8.26 18.38 3.49
N THR A 120 9.34 17.73 3.09
CA THR A 120 10.07 16.77 3.91
C THR A 120 11.28 17.45 4.54
N TYR A 121 11.48 17.21 5.83
CA TYR A 121 12.61 17.70 6.59
C TYR A 121 13.45 16.54 7.10
N TYR A 122 14.76 16.75 7.12
CA TYR A 122 15.73 15.76 7.56
C TYR A 122 16.39 16.25 8.83
N TRP A 123 16.61 15.37 9.79
CA TRP A 123 17.19 15.75 11.07
C TRP A 123 18.12 14.69 11.63
N LYS A 124 19.04 15.15 12.49
CA LYS A 124 19.93 14.29 13.26
C LYS A 124 20.28 14.96 14.57
N VAL A 125 20.72 14.16 15.53
CA VAL A 125 21.06 14.60 16.88
C VAL A 125 22.42 14.06 17.28
N LYS A 126 23.16 14.83 18.06
CA LYS A 126 24.30 14.33 18.84
C LYS A 126 24.14 14.77 20.28
N VAL A 127 24.77 14.04 21.17
CA VAL A 127 24.65 14.27 22.62
C VAL A 127 26.03 14.36 23.25
N TRP A 128 26.08 14.89 24.48
CA TRP A 128 27.27 14.86 25.31
C TRP A 128 27.01 13.92 26.48
N ASP A 129 27.96 13.04 26.76
CA ASP A 129 27.85 12.01 27.78
C ASP A 129 28.07 12.53 29.21
N ALA A 130 28.22 11.59 30.16
CA ALA A 130 28.37 11.87 31.59
C ALA A 130 29.63 12.68 31.93
N VAL A 131 30.69 12.58 31.11
CA VAL A 131 31.98 13.27 31.30
C VAL A 131 32.14 14.46 30.35
N GLY A 132 31.13 14.73 29.52
CA GLY A 132 31.09 15.88 28.63
C GLY A 132 31.79 15.65 27.29
N ASN A 133 31.99 14.40 26.88
CA ASN A 133 32.47 14.07 25.54
C ASN A 133 31.28 14.00 24.56
N PRO A 134 31.40 14.55 23.33
CA PRO A 134 30.36 14.45 22.32
C PRO A 134 30.33 13.06 21.69
N THR A 135 29.13 12.57 21.36
CA THR A 135 28.94 11.41 20.49
C THR A 135 29.22 11.77 19.03
N ALA A 136 29.34 10.74 18.18
CA ALA A 136 29.06 10.92 16.75
C ALA A 136 27.61 11.41 16.55
N TRP A 137 27.31 11.96 15.36
CA TRP A 137 25.93 12.21 14.97
C TRP A 137 25.17 10.89 14.86
N SER A 138 23.89 10.92 15.23
CA SER A 138 22.96 9.83 14.94
C SER A 138 22.87 9.56 13.43
N PRO A 139 22.34 8.39 13.03
CA PRO A 139 21.77 8.24 11.70
C PRO A 139 20.76 9.38 11.41
N SER A 140 20.68 9.79 10.15
CA SER A 140 19.69 10.78 9.71
C SER A 140 18.28 10.17 9.77
N ALA A 141 17.33 10.94 10.27
CA ALA A 141 15.90 10.65 10.23
C ALA A 141 15.18 11.75 9.45
N LYS A 142 13.90 11.54 9.14
CA LYS A 142 13.08 12.53 8.43
C LYS A 142 11.69 12.64 9.05
N PHE A 143 10.94 13.65 8.64
CA PHE A 143 9.49 13.73 8.78
C PHE A 143 8.96 14.59 7.64
N SER A 144 7.78 14.26 7.11
CA SER A 144 7.12 15.12 6.12
C SER A 144 5.93 15.84 6.72
N MET A 145 5.72 17.07 6.28
CA MET A 145 4.55 17.86 6.65
C MET A 145 3.39 17.53 5.74
N GLY A 146 2.20 17.51 6.31
CA GLY A 146 0.96 17.36 5.58
C GLY A 146 0.51 18.67 4.94
N LEU A 147 -0.79 18.81 4.75
CA LEU A 147 -1.45 20.06 4.41
C LEU A 147 -1.85 20.75 5.73
N LEU A 148 -1.25 21.91 5.99
CA LEU A 148 -1.29 22.57 7.30
C LEU A 148 -2.49 23.50 7.47
N GLN A 149 -2.91 24.14 6.37
CA GLN A 149 -4.03 25.06 6.33
C GLN A 149 -5.12 24.55 5.38
N PRO A 150 -6.39 24.92 5.59
CA PRO A 150 -7.48 24.56 4.69
C PRO A 150 -7.21 24.95 3.22
N GLU A 151 -6.55 26.08 2.99
CA GLU A 151 -6.24 26.62 1.66
C GLU A 151 -5.13 25.85 0.94
N ASP A 152 -4.37 25.00 1.63
CA ASP A 152 -3.37 24.14 1.01
C ASP A 152 -4.03 22.99 0.21
N TRP A 153 -5.31 22.70 0.49
CA TRP A 153 -6.11 21.76 -0.29
C TRP A 153 -6.65 22.43 -1.55
N GLN A 154 -6.18 21.98 -2.71
CA GLN A 154 -6.60 22.48 -4.01
C GLN A 154 -7.62 21.58 -4.71
N GLY A 155 -7.77 20.33 -4.26
CA GLY A 155 -8.78 19.43 -4.80
C GLY A 155 -10.19 19.72 -4.33
N GLU A 156 -11.12 18.94 -4.85
CA GLU A 156 -12.54 19.00 -4.55
C GLU A 156 -13.01 17.73 -3.82
N TRP A 157 -14.09 17.87 -3.05
CA TRP A 157 -14.82 16.70 -2.56
C TRP A 157 -15.56 16.09 -3.74
N ILE A 158 -15.31 14.81 -4.04
CA ILE A 158 -15.93 14.14 -5.18
C ILE A 158 -16.69 12.88 -4.76
N TYR A 159 -17.65 12.50 -5.60
CA TYR A 159 -18.43 11.28 -5.45
C TYR A 159 -18.94 10.72 -6.79
N LYS A 160 -19.43 9.49 -6.76
CA LYS A 160 -20.09 8.85 -7.91
C LYS A 160 -21.57 9.20 -7.92
N GLU A 161 -22.09 9.67 -9.05
CA GLU A 161 -23.52 9.94 -9.22
C GLU A 161 -24.37 8.68 -8.97
N GLY A 162 -25.51 8.87 -8.29
CA GLY A 162 -26.45 7.79 -7.96
C GLY A 162 -25.93 6.75 -6.96
N GLN A 163 -24.83 7.01 -6.27
CA GLN A 163 -24.29 6.09 -5.27
C GLN A 163 -25.25 5.89 -4.08
N ASN A 164 -25.28 4.67 -3.59
CA ASN A 164 -25.85 4.31 -2.29
C ASN A 164 -24.71 4.21 -1.28
N LYS A 165 -24.92 4.54 0.00
CA LYS A 165 -23.83 4.38 0.99
C LYS A 165 -23.44 2.92 1.24
N LYS A 166 -24.22 1.95 0.77
CA LYS A 166 -23.83 0.54 0.71
C LYS A 166 -22.80 0.26 -0.38
N ASP A 167 -22.70 1.10 -1.39
CA ASP A 167 -21.77 0.87 -2.49
C ASP A 167 -20.33 0.97 -2.00
N HIS A 168 -19.48 0.11 -2.54
CA HIS A 168 -18.07 0.40 -2.66
C HIS A 168 -17.81 0.90 -4.08
N ASN A 169 -17.00 1.93 -4.21
CA ASN A 169 -16.79 2.62 -5.47
C ASN A 169 -15.29 2.67 -5.79
N TRP A 170 -14.97 2.43 -7.06
CA TRP A 170 -13.66 2.66 -7.63
C TRP A 170 -13.60 4.03 -8.26
N TYR A 171 -12.48 4.71 -8.09
CA TYR A 171 -12.14 5.97 -8.72
C TYR A 171 -10.75 5.83 -9.34
N ARG A 172 -10.53 6.38 -10.54
CA ARG A 172 -9.21 6.38 -11.19
C ARG A 172 -8.94 7.68 -11.94
N LYS A 173 -7.67 8.05 -12.03
CA LYS A 173 -7.19 9.16 -12.86
C LYS A 173 -5.85 8.80 -13.48
N ASN A 174 -5.82 8.80 -14.81
CA ASN A 174 -4.60 8.62 -15.60
C ASN A 174 -3.88 9.96 -15.75
N PHE A 175 -2.56 9.92 -15.79
CA PHE A 175 -1.69 11.06 -16.06
C PHE A 175 -0.32 10.57 -16.56
N THR A 176 0.48 11.47 -17.12
CA THR A 176 1.81 11.13 -17.67
C THR A 176 2.89 11.92 -16.93
N LEU A 177 4.04 11.28 -16.72
CA LEU A 177 5.25 11.91 -16.18
C LEU A 177 6.37 11.88 -17.22
N ASP A 178 7.03 13.02 -17.44
CA ASP A 178 8.13 13.14 -18.41
C ASP A 178 9.41 12.42 -17.94
N THR A 179 9.60 12.36 -16.63
CA THR A 179 10.74 11.77 -15.93
C THR A 179 10.27 11.03 -14.67
N ASN A 180 11.18 10.28 -14.06
CA ASN A 180 10.85 9.59 -12.81
C ASN A 180 10.72 10.62 -11.67
N PRO A 181 9.78 10.41 -10.72
CA PRO A 181 9.63 11.32 -9.59
C PRO A 181 10.80 11.23 -8.61
N GLU A 182 11.23 12.40 -8.14
CA GLU A 182 12.17 12.55 -7.03
C GLU A 182 11.44 12.41 -5.68
N SER A 183 10.20 12.91 -5.61
CA SER A 183 9.30 12.76 -4.47
C SER A 183 7.84 12.65 -4.95
N ALA A 184 7.01 11.88 -4.26
CA ALA A 184 5.58 11.83 -4.57
C ALA A 184 4.76 11.43 -3.33
N TYR A 185 3.90 12.33 -2.88
CA TYR A 185 2.99 12.10 -1.76
C TYR A 185 1.55 12.33 -2.18
N ILE A 186 0.63 11.46 -1.73
CA ILE A 186 -0.82 11.69 -1.86
C ILE A 186 -1.47 11.82 -0.49
N TYR A 187 -2.26 12.88 -0.34
CA TYR A 187 -3.05 13.21 0.83
C TYR A 187 -4.50 12.81 0.55
N VAL A 188 -5.12 12.00 1.41
CA VAL A 188 -6.49 11.52 1.21
C VAL A 188 -7.33 11.72 2.48
N ALA A 189 -8.41 12.48 2.35
CA ALA A 189 -9.44 12.66 3.37
C ALA A 189 -10.74 12.02 2.88
N SER A 190 -11.34 11.10 3.65
CA SER A 190 -12.55 10.39 3.21
C SER A 190 -13.58 10.30 4.32
N PHE A 191 -14.85 10.55 3.97
CA PHE A 191 -15.96 10.15 4.83
C PHE A 191 -16.26 8.67 4.62
N GLY A 192 -15.83 7.85 5.58
CA GLY A 192 -15.77 6.41 5.39
C GLY A 192 -14.36 5.99 5.06
N TYR A 193 -14.19 4.79 4.52
CA TYR A 193 -12.89 4.18 4.29
C TYR A 193 -12.36 4.43 2.88
N HIS A 194 -11.04 4.41 2.73
CA HIS A 194 -10.39 4.42 1.43
C HIS A 194 -9.17 3.50 1.40
N GLU A 195 -8.83 3.07 0.19
CA GLU A 195 -7.57 2.43 -0.13
C GLU A 195 -6.97 3.07 -1.38
N VAL A 196 -5.67 3.31 -1.36
CA VAL A 196 -4.94 3.92 -2.48
C VAL A 196 -4.20 2.85 -3.26
N TYR A 197 -4.35 2.90 -4.58
CA TYR A 197 -3.67 2.06 -5.55
C TYR A 197 -2.93 2.94 -6.56
N VAL A 198 -1.73 2.52 -6.95
CA VAL A 198 -0.95 3.19 -8.00
C VAL A 198 -0.38 2.10 -8.90
N ASN A 199 -0.65 2.22 -10.21
CA ASN A 199 -0.17 1.29 -11.23
C ASN A 199 -0.39 -0.20 -10.87
N GLY A 200 -1.61 -0.54 -10.45
CA GLY A 200 -2.02 -1.89 -10.09
C GLY A 200 -1.65 -2.33 -8.67
N LYS A 201 -0.89 -1.53 -7.92
CA LYS A 201 -0.38 -1.92 -6.60
C LYS A 201 -1.03 -1.11 -5.48
N LYS A 202 -1.51 -1.79 -4.45
CA LYS A 202 -1.97 -1.15 -3.21
C LYS A 202 -0.77 -0.48 -2.52
N VAL A 203 -0.94 0.75 -2.07
CA VAL A 203 0.14 1.57 -1.50
C VAL A 203 0.42 1.27 -0.02
N SER A 204 -0.59 0.75 0.70
CA SER A 204 -0.47 0.46 2.13
C SER A 204 -1.19 -0.84 2.51
N ASP A 205 -0.59 -1.59 3.43
CA ASP A 205 -1.20 -2.76 4.09
C ASP A 205 -2.15 -2.38 5.23
N ALA A 206 -2.22 -1.09 5.59
CA ALA A 206 -3.20 -0.62 6.56
C ALA A 206 -4.62 -0.84 6.02
N VAL A 207 -5.51 -1.25 6.92
CA VAL A 207 -6.91 -1.58 6.62
C VAL A 207 -7.83 -0.56 7.27
N MET A 208 -9.04 -0.40 6.76
CA MET A 208 -10.08 0.44 7.38
C MET A 208 -9.60 1.88 7.69
N ASN A 209 -8.73 2.45 6.85
CA ASN A 209 -8.31 3.83 6.96
C ASN A 209 -9.38 4.78 6.41
N PRO A 210 -9.56 5.98 6.99
CA PRO A 210 -8.97 6.50 8.22
C PRO A 210 -9.63 5.95 9.48
N VAL A 211 -9.01 6.22 10.62
CA VAL A 211 -9.63 5.95 11.94
C VAL A 211 -10.94 6.71 12.12
N LEU A 212 -11.83 6.16 12.94
CA LEU A 212 -13.08 6.84 13.30
C LEU A 212 -12.79 8.13 14.09
N SER A 213 -13.43 9.22 13.68
CA SER A 213 -13.44 10.50 14.38
C SER A 213 -14.86 11.05 14.49
N TYR A 214 -15.03 12.12 15.27
CA TYR A 214 -16.24 12.94 15.19
C TYR A 214 -16.20 13.82 13.92
N LYS A 215 -16.70 13.26 12.81
CA LYS A 215 -16.59 13.80 11.44
C LYS A 215 -17.29 15.14 11.20
N LYS A 216 -18.18 15.62 12.08
CA LYS A 216 -18.70 17.00 12.00
C LYS A 216 -17.76 18.05 12.62
N LYS A 217 -16.73 17.62 13.35
CA LYS A 217 -15.71 18.52 13.94
C LYS A 217 -14.34 18.34 13.30
N ARG A 218 -13.89 17.10 13.16
CA ARG A 218 -12.55 16.78 12.67
C ARG A 218 -12.58 15.53 11.82
N LEU A 219 -11.99 15.60 10.63
CA LEU A 219 -11.85 14.46 9.73
C LEU A 219 -10.34 14.19 9.51
N PRO A 220 -9.83 13.02 9.94
CA PRO A 220 -8.45 12.64 9.69
C PRO A 220 -8.20 12.47 8.18
N TYR A 221 -7.09 13.01 7.71
CA TYR A 221 -6.51 12.62 6.42
C TYR A 221 -5.24 11.82 6.63
N LEU A 222 -4.90 10.99 5.65
CA LEU A 222 -3.66 10.22 5.61
C LEU A 222 -2.77 10.70 4.48
N THR A 223 -1.48 10.50 4.66
CA THR A 223 -0.45 10.75 3.64
C THR A 223 0.19 9.43 3.26
N TYR A 224 0.30 9.19 1.97
CA TYR A 224 0.94 8.00 1.41
C TYR A 224 2.13 8.41 0.55
N ASP A 225 3.26 7.73 0.70
CA ASP A 225 4.41 7.85 -0.21
C ASP A 225 4.15 6.96 -1.42
N ILE A 226 4.00 7.57 -2.60
CA ILE A 226 3.69 6.86 -3.85
C ILE A 226 4.86 6.89 -4.83
N LYS A 227 6.01 7.45 -4.45
CA LYS A 227 7.15 7.65 -5.34
C LYS A 227 7.58 6.35 -6.02
N GLU A 228 7.77 5.30 -5.24
CA GLU A 228 8.25 3.99 -5.72
C GLU A 228 7.19 3.20 -6.52
N HIS A 229 5.95 3.68 -6.56
CA HIS A 229 4.87 3.10 -7.36
C HIS A 229 4.72 3.75 -8.73
N LEU A 230 5.31 4.92 -8.93
CA LEU A 230 5.23 5.71 -10.15
C LEU A 230 6.43 5.45 -11.06
N THR A 231 6.23 5.68 -12.36
CA THR A 231 7.29 5.53 -13.37
C THR A 231 7.22 6.66 -14.39
N LYS A 232 8.31 6.92 -15.11
CA LYS A 232 8.26 7.74 -16.31
C LYS A 232 7.26 7.16 -17.33
N GLY A 233 6.46 8.03 -17.94
CA GLY A 233 5.40 7.66 -18.88
C GLY A 233 4.04 7.68 -18.21
N ASP A 234 3.15 6.81 -18.68
CA ASP A 234 1.76 6.77 -18.23
C ASP A 234 1.63 6.12 -16.85
N ASN A 235 0.83 6.74 -15.99
CA ASN A 235 0.55 6.30 -14.64
C ASN A 235 -0.95 6.43 -14.35
N VAL A 236 -1.41 5.65 -13.38
CA VAL A 236 -2.75 5.76 -12.82
C VAL A 236 -2.67 5.82 -11.30
N ILE A 237 -3.41 6.76 -10.71
CA ILE A 237 -3.76 6.73 -9.29
C ILE A 237 -5.23 6.33 -9.19
N SER A 238 -5.50 5.38 -8.31
CA SER A 238 -6.80 4.78 -8.12
C SER A 238 -7.17 4.73 -6.64
N ILE A 239 -8.44 4.94 -6.33
CA ILE A 239 -8.98 4.93 -4.97
C ILE A 239 -10.18 4.00 -4.93
N TRP A 240 -10.13 3.00 -4.04
CA TRP A 240 -11.34 2.30 -3.60
C TRP A 240 -11.91 3.06 -2.41
N HIS A 241 -13.21 3.35 -2.43
CA HIS A 241 -13.88 4.14 -1.41
C HIS A 241 -15.19 3.49 -0.97
N ALA A 242 -15.39 3.40 0.34
CA ALA A 242 -16.58 2.84 0.96
C ALA A 242 -17.07 3.76 2.07
N ALA A 243 -18.38 3.84 2.30
CA ALA A 243 -18.92 4.81 3.24
C ALA A 243 -18.59 4.47 4.71
N GLY A 244 -18.27 3.21 5.05
CA GLY A 244 -17.90 2.80 6.41
C GLY A 244 -18.79 3.41 7.50
N TRP A 245 -18.17 4.05 8.51
CA TRP A 245 -18.89 4.74 9.58
C TRP A 245 -19.74 5.95 9.13
N ALA A 246 -19.62 6.45 7.89
CA ALA A 246 -20.47 7.54 7.38
C ALA A 246 -21.92 7.08 7.11
N ARG A 247 -22.16 5.77 7.14
CA ARG A 247 -23.48 5.13 7.06
C ARG A 247 -24.25 5.18 8.38
N TRP A 248 -23.53 5.32 9.49
CA TRP A 248 -24.13 5.15 10.80
C TRP A 248 -24.99 6.35 11.19
N GLY A 249 -26.30 6.13 11.29
CA GLY A 249 -27.31 7.17 11.47
C GLY A 249 -27.99 7.19 12.84
N ARG A 250 -27.49 6.50 13.86
CA ARG A 250 -28.19 6.45 15.17
C ARG A 250 -27.88 7.60 16.12
N MET A 251 -26.71 8.19 15.98
CA MET A 251 -26.25 9.24 16.88
C MET A 251 -26.37 10.56 16.14
N LYS A 252 -27.03 11.54 16.76
CA LYS A 252 -27.24 12.89 16.18
C LYS A 252 -25.93 13.50 15.68
N GLU A 253 -24.84 13.26 16.38
CA GLU A 253 -23.49 13.71 16.05
C GLU A 253 -22.97 13.08 14.75
N TYR A 254 -23.27 11.80 14.49
CA TYR A 254 -22.81 11.08 13.31
C TYR A 254 -23.82 11.04 12.17
N TYR A 255 -25.04 11.50 12.45
CA TYR A 255 -26.16 11.48 11.52
C TYR A 255 -25.77 12.14 10.21
N ASP A 256 -26.05 11.40 9.14
CA ASP A 256 -26.09 11.96 7.81
C ASP A 256 -24.75 12.52 7.31
N SER A 257 -23.66 11.87 7.71
CA SER A 257 -22.33 12.17 7.16
C SER A 257 -22.35 12.01 5.62
N PRO A 258 -21.75 12.94 4.86
CA PRO A 258 -21.57 12.81 3.41
C PRO A 258 -20.85 11.51 3.03
N PHE A 259 -21.04 11.03 1.80
CA PHE A 259 -20.27 9.92 1.22
C PHE A 259 -19.38 10.46 0.09
N VAL A 260 -18.30 11.12 0.48
CA VAL A 260 -17.38 11.81 -0.42
C VAL A 260 -15.94 11.61 0.07
N PHE A 261 -14.99 11.78 -0.82
CA PHE A 261 -13.58 11.92 -0.45
C PHE A 261 -12.93 13.07 -1.20
N LYS A 262 -11.78 13.50 -0.70
CA LYS A 262 -10.94 14.56 -1.25
C LYS A 262 -9.51 14.07 -1.25
N ALA A 263 -8.82 14.23 -2.36
CA ALA A 263 -7.41 13.84 -2.46
C ALA A 263 -6.60 14.82 -3.30
N GLN A 264 -5.30 14.86 -2.98
CA GLN A 264 -4.32 15.67 -3.69
C GLN A 264 -2.99 14.94 -3.68
N ALA A 265 -2.38 14.73 -4.85
CA ALA A 265 -1.02 14.23 -4.98
C ALA A 265 -0.07 15.39 -5.31
N GLN A 266 1.07 15.43 -4.64
CA GLN A 266 2.18 16.34 -4.88
C GLN A 266 3.36 15.51 -5.36
N ILE A 267 3.73 15.69 -6.63
CA ILE A 267 4.73 14.90 -7.33
C ILE A 267 5.82 15.85 -7.82
N GLU A 268 7.02 15.74 -7.26
CA GLU A 268 8.18 16.50 -7.71
C GLU A 268 9.03 15.61 -8.62
N THR A 269 9.39 16.14 -9.78
CA THR A 269 10.32 15.55 -10.75
C THR A 269 11.50 16.51 -10.96
N ASP A 270 12.53 16.08 -11.68
CA ASP A 270 13.67 16.94 -12.03
C ASP A 270 13.27 18.20 -12.84
N THR A 271 12.16 18.15 -13.57
CA THR A 271 11.70 19.26 -14.42
C THR A 271 10.42 19.95 -13.96
N THR A 272 9.57 19.24 -13.21
CA THR A 272 8.16 19.63 -13.00
C THR A 272 7.70 19.30 -11.59
N ASN A 273 6.97 20.23 -10.96
CA ASN A 273 6.15 19.96 -9.78
C ASN A 273 4.69 19.82 -10.24
N LEU A 274 4.16 18.60 -10.17
CA LEU A 274 2.79 18.27 -10.55
C LEU A 274 1.91 18.15 -9.31
N THR A 275 0.84 18.92 -9.29
CA THR A 275 -0.25 18.77 -8.33
C THR A 275 -1.44 18.11 -9.04
N LEU A 276 -1.73 16.85 -8.70
CA LEU A 276 -2.91 16.13 -9.19
C LEU A 276 -4.01 16.19 -8.13
N VAL A 277 -5.18 16.69 -8.49
CA VAL A 277 -6.28 16.88 -7.54
C VAL A 277 -7.51 16.03 -7.88
N THR A 278 -8.34 15.75 -6.87
CA THR A 278 -9.71 15.30 -7.07
C THR A 278 -10.57 16.40 -7.67
N ASP A 279 -11.24 16.07 -8.76
CA ASP A 279 -12.11 16.94 -9.55
C ASP A 279 -13.07 16.06 -10.38
N ASP A 280 -13.88 16.67 -11.24
CA ASP A 280 -14.84 15.99 -12.11
C ASP A 280 -14.21 15.23 -13.31
N THR A 281 -12.88 15.27 -13.46
CA THR A 281 -12.17 14.50 -14.49
C THR A 281 -11.84 13.08 -14.04
N TRP A 282 -11.97 12.78 -12.75
CA TRP A 282 -11.82 11.42 -12.23
C TRP A 282 -12.91 10.53 -12.79
N LYS A 283 -12.53 9.31 -13.18
CA LYS A 283 -13.45 8.27 -13.61
C LYS A 283 -13.88 7.44 -12.41
N CYS A 284 -15.14 7.02 -12.37
CA CYS A 284 -15.69 6.25 -11.26
C CYS A 284 -16.70 5.19 -11.69
N LYS A 285 -16.72 4.08 -10.93
CA LYS A 285 -17.61 2.93 -11.15
C LYS A 285 -17.89 2.23 -9.82
N LYS A 286 -19.04 1.56 -9.73
CA LYS A 286 -19.34 0.71 -8.57
C LYS A 286 -18.47 -0.54 -8.64
N SER A 287 -17.85 -0.89 -7.51
CA SER A 287 -17.03 -2.09 -7.34
C SER A 287 -17.89 -3.36 -7.38
N TYR A 288 -17.22 -4.50 -7.57
CA TYR A 288 -17.74 -5.85 -7.35
C TYR A 288 -18.10 -6.16 -5.89
N SER A 289 -17.77 -5.26 -4.96
CA SER A 289 -18.11 -5.39 -3.54
C SER A 289 -19.09 -4.30 -3.07
N SER A 290 -19.88 -4.61 -2.06
CA SER A 290 -20.73 -3.64 -1.37
C SER A 290 -21.09 -4.11 0.04
N TYR A 291 -21.60 -3.21 0.86
CA TYR A 291 -22.16 -3.58 2.14
C TYR A 291 -23.55 -4.21 2.02
N ILE A 292 -23.83 -5.12 2.94
CA ILE A 292 -25.18 -5.62 3.22
C ILE A 292 -25.67 -5.13 4.58
N GLY A 293 -26.97 -5.24 4.82
CA GLY A 293 -27.59 -4.74 6.07
C GLY A 293 -27.58 -3.22 6.18
N SER A 294 -28.17 -2.71 7.26
CA SER A 294 -28.29 -1.27 7.55
C SER A 294 -27.14 -0.69 8.38
N TRP A 295 -26.18 -1.52 8.79
CA TRP A 295 -25.10 -1.15 9.72
C TRP A 295 -25.65 -0.52 11.00
N ASP A 296 -26.51 -1.27 11.68
CA ASP A 296 -27.26 -0.80 12.81
C ASP A 296 -27.40 -1.84 13.93
N ILE A 297 -27.83 -1.43 15.12
CA ILE A 297 -28.04 -2.38 16.25
C ILE A 297 -29.12 -3.39 15.83
N LEU A 298 -28.75 -4.68 15.92
CA LEU A 298 -29.47 -5.89 15.46
C LEU A 298 -29.41 -6.12 13.94
N ASP A 299 -28.70 -5.28 13.19
CA ASP A 299 -28.47 -5.42 11.75
C ASP A 299 -27.11 -4.85 11.34
N PHE A 300 -26.03 -5.45 11.89
CA PHE A 300 -24.67 -5.02 11.57
C PHE A 300 -24.29 -5.35 10.13
N GLY A 301 -24.95 -6.30 9.49
CA GLY A 301 -24.72 -6.66 8.09
C GLY A 301 -23.32 -7.24 7.88
N GLY A 302 -22.64 -6.76 6.85
CA GLY A 302 -21.31 -7.20 6.45
C GLY A 302 -21.07 -6.82 5.00
N GLU A 303 -20.37 -7.66 4.24
CA GLU A 303 -20.03 -7.37 2.85
C GLU A 303 -20.53 -8.46 1.91
N ILE A 304 -20.89 -8.06 0.69
CA ILE A 304 -21.05 -8.97 -0.44
C ILE A 304 -19.90 -8.74 -1.41
N ILE A 305 -19.27 -9.82 -1.84
CA ILE A 305 -18.36 -9.89 -2.97
C ILE A 305 -19.10 -10.62 -4.10
N ASP A 306 -19.31 -9.93 -5.22
CA ASP A 306 -19.93 -10.51 -6.41
C ASP A 306 -18.87 -10.72 -7.49
N GLU A 307 -18.25 -11.90 -7.52
CA GLU A 307 -17.14 -12.21 -8.41
C GLU A 307 -17.54 -12.10 -9.90
N ARG A 308 -18.84 -12.16 -10.23
CA ARG A 308 -19.34 -11.92 -11.61
C ARG A 308 -19.06 -10.51 -12.11
N LEU A 309 -18.84 -9.56 -11.20
CA LEU A 309 -18.56 -8.16 -11.48
C LEU A 309 -17.07 -7.81 -11.30
N ARG A 310 -16.22 -8.81 -11.04
CA ARG A 310 -14.81 -8.61 -10.71
C ARG A 310 -14.00 -8.16 -11.92
N GLU A 311 -13.20 -7.15 -11.71
CA GLU A 311 -12.29 -6.57 -12.68
C GLU A 311 -10.97 -6.31 -11.95
N ASP A 312 -9.98 -7.20 -12.09
CA ASP A 312 -8.76 -7.15 -11.28
C ASP A 312 -7.78 -6.04 -11.71
N ASP A 313 -7.84 -5.62 -12.97
CA ASP A 313 -6.91 -4.68 -13.60
C ASP A 313 -7.42 -3.22 -13.65
N TRP A 314 -8.58 -2.93 -13.04
CA TRP A 314 -9.24 -1.61 -12.99
C TRP A 314 -8.31 -0.45 -12.56
N ASN A 315 -7.30 -0.76 -11.77
CA ASN A 315 -6.33 0.16 -11.19
C ASN A 315 -4.98 0.15 -11.93
N THR A 316 -4.92 -0.41 -13.14
CA THR A 316 -3.75 -0.41 -14.02
C THR A 316 -3.90 0.62 -15.13
N VAL A 317 -2.78 1.04 -15.74
CA VAL A 317 -2.76 2.08 -16.79
C VAL A 317 -3.52 1.63 -18.04
N GLY A 318 -3.37 0.36 -18.43
CA GLY A 318 -3.92 -0.19 -19.67
C GLY A 318 -5.41 -0.53 -19.62
N TYR A 319 -6.07 -0.31 -18.47
CA TYR A 319 -7.51 -0.57 -18.33
C TYR A 319 -8.34 0.47 -19.09
N ASP A 320 -9.31 -0.03 -19.86
CA ASP A 320 -10.27 0.73 -20.65
C ASP A 320 -11.44 1.19 -19.77
N ASP A 321 -11.52 2.50 -19.50
CA ASP A 321 -12.55 3.11 -18.68
C ASP A 321 -13.52 4.00 -19.48
N ASP A 322 -13.66 3.77 -20.78
CA ASP A 322 -14.60 4.51 -21.63
C ASP A 322 -16.04 4.40 -21.11
N ASP A 323 -16.41 3.24 -20.55
CA ASP A 323 -17.72 2.99 -19.94
C ASP A 323 -17.86 3.50 -18.49
N TRP A 324 -16.82 4.12 -17.92
CA TRP A 324 -16.88 4.69 -16.56
C TRP A 324 -17.46 6.10 -16.60
N ALA A 325 -18.33 6.37 -15.63
CA ALA A 325 -18.86 7.71 -15.40
C ALA A 325 -17.78 8.63 -14.86
N ASN A 326 -17.88 9.92 -15.15
CA ASN A 326 -17.08 10.92 -14.44
C ASN A 326 -17.60 11.09 -13.00
N ALA A 327 -16.69 11.40 -12.09
CA ALA A 327 -17.03 11.80 -10.74
C ALA A 327 -17.74 13.17 -10.74
N VAL A 328 -18.52 13.42 -9.70
CA VAL A 328 -19.24 14.67 -9.50
C VAL A 328 -18.63 15.40 -8.31
N VAL A 329 -18.40 16.71 -8.47
CA VAL A 329 -17.97 17.58 -7.38
C VAL A 329 -19.14 17.80 -6.41
N PHE A 330 -18.89 17.61 -5.12
CA PHE A 330 -19.85 17.82 -4.07
C PHE A 330 -20.01 19.32 -3.78
N ASP A 331 -21.21 19.84 -4.06
CA ASP A 331 -21.57 21.22 -3.80
C ASP A 331 -21.88 21.44 -2.31
N ASN A 332 -20.85 21.86 -1.58
CA ASN A 332 -20.95 22.10 -0.15
C ASN A 332 -21.75 23.36 0.22
N ASP A 333 -22.00 24.27 -0.72
CA ASP A 333 -22.73 25.51 -0.45
C ASP A 333 -24.24 25.30 -0.56
N ASN A 334 -24.67 24.41 -1.46
CA ASN A 334 -26.06 23.99 -1.58
C ASN A 334 -26.42 22.78 -0.69
N ALA A 335 -25.44 22.26 0.05
CA ALA A 335 -25.59 21.24 1.06
C ALA A 335 -26.52 21.69 2.22
N LYS A 336 -27.53 20.88 2.55
CA LYS A 336 -28.50 21.12 3.65
C LYS A 336 -28.44 20.00 4.68
N GLU A 337 -28.47 20.38 5.95
CA GLU A 337 -28.67 19.43 7.05
C GLU A 337 -30.08 18.81 6.97
N ILE A 338 -30.14 17.48 7.02
CA ILE A 338 -31.40 16.75 7.12
C ILE A 338 -31.70 16.52 8.62
N GLY A 339 -32.95 16.72 9.02
CA GLY A 339 -33.39 16.57 10.41
C GLY A 339 -33.16 15.15 10.96
N PHE A 340 -32.88 15.07 12.26
CA PHE A 340 -32.77 13.83 13.02
C PHE A 340 -34.12 13.47 13.66
N THR A 341 -34.51 12.19 13.63
CA THR A 341 -35.70 11.69 14.34
C THR A 341 -35.31 11.14 15.71
N ASP A 342 -36.08 11.40 16.77
CA ASP A 342 -35.81 10.87 18.10
C ASP A 342 -35.82 9.33 18.11
N ILE A 343 -34.65 8.73 18.37
CA ILE A 343 -34.45 7.28 18.44
C ILE A 343 -34.69 6.80 19.88
N ASN A 344 -35.60 5.83 20.06
CA ASN A 344 -35.78 5.13 21.32
C ASN A 344 -34.85 3.90 21.38
N LEU A 345 -34.04 3.79 22.43
CA LEU A 345 -33.06 2.69 22.64
C LEU A 345 -33.63 1.52 23.47
N GLY A 346 -34.91 1.56 23.84
CA GLY A 346 -35.50 0.58 24.75
C GLY A 346 -35.77 -0.81 24.11
N PRO A 347 -35.77 -1.89 24.91
CA PRO A 347 -36.06 -3.26 24.47
C PRO A 347 -37.51 -3.50 23.99
N LYS A 348 -38.38 -2.48 24.06
CA LYS A 348 -39.73 -2.48 23.50
C LYS A 348 -39.90 -1.27 22.59
N GLY A 349 -39.88 -1.50 21.27
CA GLY A 349 -40.22 -0.48 20.28
C GLY A 349 -39.09 0.51 19.98
N ALA A 350 -37.91 -0.01 19.63
CA ALA A 350 -36.86 0.83 19.05
C ALA A 350 -37.39 1.49 17.77
N ILE A 351 -37.54 2.80 17.80
CA ILE A 351 -37.83 3.59 16.59
C ILE A 351 -36.53 3.65 15.82
N ARG A 352 -36.44 2.95 14.69
CA ARG A 352 -35.30 3.07 13.77
C ARG A 352 -35.40 4.43 13.08
N ALA A 353 -34.31 5.20 13.09
CA ALA A 353 -34.17 6.24 12.07
C ALA A 353 -34.24 5.57 10.69
N PRO A 354 -34.88 6.19 9.68
CA PRO A 354 -34.82 5.69 8.32
C PRO A 354 -33.36 5.45 7.91
N SER A 355 -33.08 4.35 7.21
CA SER A 355 -31.72 4.08 6.72
C SER A 355 -31.25 5.26 5.85
N THR A 356 -30.06 5.81 6.18
CA THR A 356 -29.40 6.86 5.38
C THR A 356 -28.67 6.30 4.15
N ASP A 357 -28.82 5.00 3.87
CA ASP A 357 -28.09 4.33 2.79
C ASP A 357 -28.59 4.79 1.40
N ALA A 358 -29.90 4.92 1.22
CA ALA A 358 -30.56 5.11 -0.09
C ALA A 358 -30.69 6.58 -0.54
N ASN A 359 -30.39 7.53 0.34
CA ASN A 359 -30.45 8.97 0.05
C ASN A 359 -29.15 9.60 0.56
N PRO A 360 -28.01 9.48 -0.17
CA PRO A 360 -26.74 9.99 0.31
C PRO A 360 -26.88 11.49 0.59
N PRO A 361 -26.53 11.93 1.80
CA PRO A 361 -26.92 13.23 2.25
C PRO A 361 -26.06 14.34 1.71
N THR A 362 -26.77 15.43 1.47
CA THR A 362 -26.29 16.77 1.15
C THR A 362 -25.86 17.51 2.42
N THR A 363 -25.39 16.85 3.48
CA THR A 363 -25.04 17.59 4.71
C THR A 363 -23.77 18.39 4.51
N LYS A 364 -23.77 19.65 4.97
CA LYS A 364 -22.62 20.54 4.86
C LYS A 364 -21.40 19.96 5.58
N ILE A 365 -20.29 19.89 4.88
CA ILE A 365 -18.98 19.55 5.42
C ILE A 365 -18.48 20.76 6.21
N THR A 366 -18.40 20.58 7.53
CA THR A 366 -17.89 21.57 8.50
C THR A 366 -16.64 21.09 9.23
N ALA A 367 -16.17 19.88 8.92
CA ALA A 367 -15.04 19.25 9.59
C ALA A 367 -13.73 19.97 9.26
N THR A 368 -12.90 20.20 10.28
CA THR A 368 -11.49 20.55 10.07
C THR A 368 -10.72 19.31 9.65
N LEU A 369 -9.97 19.40 8.55
CA LEU A 369 -9.03 18.36 8.14
C LEU A 369 -7.77 18.43 9.01
N SER A 370 -7.28 17.28 9.46
CA SER A 370 -6.06 17.17 10.27
C SER A 370 -5.37 15.85 9.98
N ALA A 371 -4.05 15.80 10.09
CA ALA A 371 -3.29 14.58 9.90
C ALA A 371 -3.68 13.51 10.93
N GLN A 372 -3.72 12.25 10.49
CA GLN A 372 -3.90 11.13 11.40
C GLN A 372 -2.62 10.87 12.20
N MET A 373 -2.62 11.27 13.47
CA MET A 373 -1.47 11.07 14.37
C MET A 373 -1.47 9.75 15.13
N VAL A 374 -2.55 8.97 15.07
CA VAL A 374 -2.63 7.64 15.69
C VAL A 374 -2.04 6.56 14.78
N GLU A 375 -1.76 5.39 15.32
CA GLU A 375 -1.38 4.23 14.50
C GLU A 375 -2.56 3.78 13.62
N PRO A 376 -2.31 3.40 12.35
CA PRO A 376 -3.35 2.84 11.51
C PRO A 376 -3.77 1.45 12.00
N GLN A 377 -4.96 1.00 11.57
CA GLN A 377 -5.35 -0.39 11.75
C GLN A 377 -4.54 -1.25 10.78
N VAL A 378 -3.96 -2.34 11.27
CA VAL A 378 -3.12 -3.27 10.49
C VAL A 378 -3.50 -4.71 10.80
N ARG A 379 -3.19 -5.62 9.88
CA ARG A 379 -3.27 -7.06 10.15
C ARG A 379 -2.19 -7.44 11.16
N PHE A 380 -2.58 -7.63 12.42
CA PHE A 380 -1.65 -7.92 13.51
C PHE A 380 -1.19 -9.39 13.52
N LYS A 381 -2.10 -10.31 13.26
CA LYS A 381 -1.87 -11.76 13.35
C LYS A 381 -2.76 -12.49 12.36
N GLU A 382 -2.20 -13.44 11.61
CA GLU A 382 -2.98 -14.45 10.90
C GLU A 382 -3.30 -15.61 11.84
N ILE A 383 -4.56 -16.06 11.83
CA ILE A 383 -5.04 -17.20 12.61
C ILE A 383 -5.56 -18.24 11.62
N LYS A 384 -5.10 -19.49 11.76
CA LYS A 384 -5.58 -20.61 10.95
C LYS A 384 -6.65 -21.40 11.71
N PRO A 385 -7.70 -21.88 11.02
CA PRO A 385 -8.73 -22.69 11.68
C PRO A 385 -8.13 -23.99 12.24
N ILE A 386 -8.58 -24.37 13.44
CA ILE A 386 -8.19 -25.62 14.11
C ILE A 386 -9.08 -26.80 13.71
N GLY A 387 -10.23 -26.53 13.08
CA GLY A 387 -11.12 -27.58 12.60
C GLY A 387 -12.29 -27.06 11.78
N VAL A 388 -12.85 -27.95 10.96
CA VAL A 388 -14.10 -27.72 10.22
C VAL A 388 -15.04 -28.89 10.48
N ALA A 389 -16.27 -28.61 10.91
CA ALA A 389 -17.28 -29.61 11.21
C ALA A 389 -18.53 -29.39 10.35
N LYS A 390 -19.01 -30.43 9.69
CA LYS A 390 -20.28 -30.40 8.96
C LYS A 390 -21.45 -30.67 9.92
N LYS A 391 -22.49 -29.83 9.86
CA LYS A 391 -23.74 -30.02 10.59
C LYS A 391 -24.74 -30.86 9.79
N GLU A 392 -25.72 -31.43 10.48
CA GLU A 392 -26.79 -32.23 9.87
C GLU A 392 -27.67 -31.41 8.90
N ASP A 393 -27.82 -30.11 9.14
CA ASP A 393 -28.56 -29.17 8.29
C ASP A 393 -27.79 -28.74 7.03
N GLY A 394 -26.60 -29.31 6.79
CA GLY A 394 -25.77 -29.02 5.62
C GLY A 394 -24.84 -27.82 5.79
N LYS A 395 -24.88 -27.10 6.92
CA LYS A 395 -23.95 -26.01 7.22
C LYS A 395 -22.59 -26.53 7.67
N TYR A 396 -21.58 -25.66 7.65
CA TYR A 396 -20.24 -25.95 8.15
C TYR A 396 -19.91 -24.97 9.28
N ILE A 397 -19.30 -25.47 10.34
CA ILE A 397 -18.65 -24.66 11.38
C ILE A 397 -17.16 -24.67 11.13
N ILE A 398 -16.57 -23.48 11.06
CA ILE A 398 -15.13 -23.29 11.04
C ILE A 398 -14.72 -22.83 12.44
N ASP A 399 -13.97 -23.66 13.16
CA ASP A 399 -13.45 -23.34 14.49
C ASP A 399 -12.08 -22.67 14.34
N MET A 400 -12.02 -21.39 14.66
CA MET A 400 -10.78 -20.60 14.58
C MET A 400 -9.84 -20.84 15.77
N GLY A 401 -10.31 -21.53 16.82
CA GLY A 401 -9.53 -21.84 18.03
C GLY A 401 -9.28 -20.67 18.97
N GLU A 402 -9.60 -19.45 18.53
CA GLU A 402 -9.45 -18.20 19.25
C GLU A 402 -10.62 -17.27 18.90
N ASN A 403 -11.11 -16.50 19.87
CA ASN A 403 -12.05 -15.41 19.59
C ASN A 403 -11.25 -14.15 19.26
N TYR A 404 -11.52 -13.51 18.11
CA TYR A 404 -10.74 -12.41 17.58
C TYR A 404 -11.62 -11.38 16.86
N THR A 405 -11.04 -10.22 16.55
CA THR A 405 -11.64 -9.21 15.68
C THR A 405 -10.84 -9.10 14.39
N GLY A 406 -11.52 -8.99 13.25
CA GLY A 406 -10.88 -8.90 11.95
C GLY A 406 -11.80 -9.40 10.83
N HIS A 407 -11.16 -9.82 9.74
CA HIS A 407 -11.81 -10.49 8.62
C HIS A 407 -11.17 -11.87 8.44
N PHE A 408 -11.83 -12.75 7.70
CA PHE A 408 -11.26 -14.02 7.28
C PHE A 408 -10.99 -13.98 5.77
N GLU A 409 -10.14 -14.89 5.32
CA GLU A 409 -9.91 -15.18 3.91
C GLU A 409 -10.15 -16.67 3.70
N MET A 410 -10.88 -17.03 2.68
CA MET A 410 -11.16 -18.43 2.37
C MET A 410 -11.13 -18.65 0.87
N ASN A 411 -10.34 -19.64 0.45
CA ASN A 411 -10.36 -20.08 -0.94
C ASN A 411 -11.63 -20.89 -1.20
N LEU A 412 -12.48 -20.38 -2.10
CA LEU A 412 -13.72 -21.00 -2.52
C LEU A 412 -13.53 -21.76 -3.83
N PHE A 413 -14.07 -22.98 -3.91
CA PHE A 413 -13.86 -23.89 -5.03
C PHE A 413 -15.16 -24.56 -5.47
N ASN A 414 -15.25 -24.89 -6.76
CA ASN A 414 -16.31 -25.71 -7.35
C ASN A 414 -17.74 -25.14 -7.21
N GLY A 415 -17.88 -23.82 -7.06
CA GLY A 415 -19.18 -23.16 -7.20
C GLY A 415 -19.56 -23.02 -8.67
N LYS A 416 -20.85 -22.86 -8.94
CA LYS A 416 -21.37 -22.47 -10.25
C LYS A 416 -21.65 -20.97 -10.25
N GLU A 417 -21.61 -20.34 -11.42
CA GLU A 417 -21.98 -18.93 -11.57
C GLU A 417 -23.30 -18.62 -10.85
N GLY A 418 -23.29 -17.62 -9.98
CA GLY A 418 -24.44 -17.20 -9.20
C GLY A 418 -24.70 -17.99 -7.92
N ASP A 419 -24.00 -19.11 -7.68
CA ASP A 419 -24.01 -19.75 -6.37
C ASP A 419 -23.53 -18.73 -5.32
N THR A 420 -24.17 -18.71 -4.14
CA THR A 420 -23.83 -17.78 -3.07
C THR A 420 -23.43 -18.54 -1.81
N ILE A 421 -22.23 -18.26 -1.29
CA ILE A 421 -21.82 -18.71 0.04
C ILE A 421 -22.14 -17.61 1.04
N THR A 422 -22.79 -17.98 2.15
CA THR A 422 -23.08 -17.07 3.25
C THR A 422 -22.22 -17.44 4.45
N PHE A 423 -21.48 -16.46 4.95
CA PHE A 423 -20.67 -16.56 6.14
C PHE A 423 -21.40 -15.88 7.29
N GLU A 424 -21.61 -16.62 8.37
CA GLU A 424 -22.16 -16.11 9.62
C GLU A 424 -21.08 -16.24 10.70
N VAL A 425 -20.94 -15.21 11.54
CA VAL A 425 -19.96 -15.21 12.63
C VAL A 425 -20.64 -15.46 13.98
N ALA A 426 -19.92 -16.10 14.90
CA ALA A 426 -20.42 -16.45 16.22
C ALA A 426 -19.28 -16.53 17.23
N ASP A 427 -19.50 -15.97 18.43
CA ASP A 427 -18.56 -16.04 19.55
C ASP A 427 -18.66 -17.36 20.33
N HIS A 428 -19.75 -18.11 20.12
CA HIS A 428 -20.04 -19.38 20.78
C HIS A 428 -20.44 -20.46 19.77
N LYS A 429 -19.90 -21.67 19.93
CA LYS A 429 -20.15 -22.81 19.01
C LYS A 429 -21.62 -23.17 18.85
N GLU A 430 -22.43 -22.90 19.87
CA GLU A 430 -23.83 -23.31 19.97
C GLU A 430 -24.82 -22.24 19.50
N VAL A 431 -24.37 -20.98 19.33
CA VAL A 431 -25.25 -19.83 19.12
C VAL A 431 -24.78 -19.02 17.91
N THR A 432 -25.62 -18.93 16.88
CA THR A 432 -25.40 -17.96 15.78
C THR A 432 -25.64 -16.55 16.29
N SER A 433 -24.80 -15.59 15.88
CA SER A 433 -24.99 -14.18 16.21
C SER A 433 -26.39 -13.68 15.79
N PRO A 434 -27.22 -13.16 16.72
CA PRO A 434 -28.57 -12.68 16.41
C PRO A 434 -28.58 -11.28 15.77
N TRP A 435 -27.41 -10.73 15.43
CA TRP A 435 -27.25 -9.34 15.01
C TRP A 435 -27.21 -9.14 13.48
N GLU A 436 -27.70 -10.14 12.73
CA GLU A 436 -27.68 -10.19 11.26
C GLU A 436 -26.30 -9.88 10.66
N GLN A 437 -25.24 -10.32 11.35
CA GLN A 437 -23.88 -10.14 10.88
C GLN A 437 -23.50 -11.27 9.92
N ARG A 438 -23.48 -10.95 8.62
CA ARG A 438 -23.29 -11.93 7.55
C ARG A 438 -22.45 -11.35 6.42
N SER A 439 -21.69 -12.18 5.74
CA SER A 439 -21.05 -11.81 4.47
C SER A 439 -21.41 -12.80 3.38
N HIS A 440 -21.42 -12.34 2.13
CA HIS A 440 -21.78 -13.15 0.98
C HIS A 440 -20.65 -13.15 -0.05
N ASP A 441 -20.45 -14.29 -0.69
CA ASP A 441 -19.58 -14.43 -1.85
C ASP A 441 -20.38 -15.10 -2.97
N VAL A 442 -20.45 -14.46 -4.13
CA VAL A 442 -21.19 -14.93 -5.31
C VAL A 442 -20.21 -15.35 -6.39
N PHE A 443 -20.29 -16.62 -6.81
CA PHE A 443 -19.39 -17.18 -7.80
C PHE A 443 -19.61 -16.61 -9.22
N ASP A 444 -18.54 -16.54 -9.99
CA ASP A 444 -18.53 -16.14 -11.40
C ASP A 444 -18.67 -17.32 -12.39
N LYS A 445 -18.56 -17.02 -13.70
CA LYS A 445 -18.61 -18.00 -14.80
C LYS A 445 -17.48 -19.03 -14.78
N THR A 446 -16.36 -18.73 -14.11
CA THR A 446 -15.19 -19.60 -14.16
C THR A 446 -15.34 -20.82 -13.25
N GLY A 447 -16.25 -20.79 -12.27
CA GLY A 447 -16.47 -21.92 -11.36
C GLY A 447 -15.24 -22.33 -10.53
N GLY A 448 -14.26 -21.43 -10.38
CA GLY A 448 -12.96 -21.57 -9.69
C GLY A 448 -11.78 -21.46 -10.67
N ARG A 449 -10.61 -20.86 -10.40
CA ARG A 449 -9.87 -20.52 -9.16
C ARG A 449 -8.87 -19.39 -9.45
N ALA A 450 -8.75 -18.40 -8.58
CA ALA A 450 -7.48 -17.69 -8.37
C ALA A 450 -6.74 -18.36 -7.20
N ILE A 451 -5.48 -18.73 -7.38
CA ILE A 451 -4.62 -19.26 -6.30
C ILE A 451 -3.52 -18.23 -6.07
N HIS A 452 -3.58 -17.53 -4.94
CA HIS A 452 -2.46 -16.72 -4.49
C HIS A 452 -1.38 -17.63 -3.90
N LEU A 453 -0.21 -17.67 -4.54
CA LEU A 453 0.98 -18.33 -4.01
C LEU A 453 1.85 -17.26 -3.34
N ALA A 454 1.78 -17.20 -2.01
CA ALA A 454 2.51 -16.20 -1.23
C ALA A 454 4.03 -16.26 -1.49
N ASP A 455 4.58 -17.45 -1.75
CA ASP A 455 5.98 -17.71 -2.14
C ASP A 455 6.04 -18.82 -3.21
N ALA A 456 5.82 -18.45 -4.48
CA ALA A 456 5.75 -19.40 -5.59
C ALA A 456 7.07 -20.18 -5.76
N ASN A 457 7.10 -21.43 -5.28
CA ASN A 457 8.19 -22.38 -5.50
C ASN A 457 7.67 -23.67 -6.15
N GLU A 458 8.58 -24.50 -6.64
CA GLU A 458 8.27 -25.70 -7.42
C GLU A 458 7.37 -26.69 -6.67
N ALA A 459 7.49 -26.80 -5.35
CA ALA A 459 6.66 -27.69 -4.53
C ALA A 459 5.22 -27.18 -4.40
N GLU A 460 5.04 -25.87 -4.14
CA GLU A 460 3.71 -25.27 -4.03
C GLU A 460 3.00 -25.18 -5.39
N LEU A 461 3.75 -24.92 -6.46
CA LEU A 461 3.25 -24.96 -7.83
C LEU A 461 2.80 -26.38 -8.21
N SER A 462 3.62 -27.40 -7.88
CA SER A 462 3.29 -28.81 -8.13
C SER A 462 2.06 -29.27 -7.35
N LYS A 463 1.89 -28.78 -6.12
CA LYS A 463 0.73 -29.08 -5.28
C LYS A 463 -0.54 -28.42 -5.80
N ALA A 464 -0.46 -27.17 -6.28
CA ALA A 464 -1.57 -26.49 -6.95
C ALA A 464 -1.98 -27.20 -8.26
N LEU A 465 -1.00 -27.65 -9.05
CA LEU A 465 -1.22 -28.40 -10.29
C LEU A 465 -1.80 -29.81 -10.03
N ALA A 466 -1.43 -30.47 -8.93
CA ALA A 466 -1.96 -31.77 -8.53
C ALA A 466 -3.45 -31.74 -8.12
N MET A 467 -4.07 -30.56 -7.98
CA MET A 467 -5.49 -30.41 -7.64
C MET A 467 -6.45 -30.67 -8.83
N GLY A 468 -5.95 -31.20 -9.95
CA GLY A 468 -6.77 -31.65 -11.08
C GLY A 468 -7.05 -30.60 -12.14
N LEU A 469 -6.21 -29.57 -12.24
CA LEU A 469 -6.27 -28.59 -13.34
C LEU A 469 -5.77 -29.27 -14.63
N THR A 470 -6.57 -29.25 -15.70
CA THR A 470 -6.06 -29.47 -17.06
C THR A 470 -5.44 -28.15 -17.54
N PRO A 471 -4.10 -28.03 -17.60
CA PRO A 471 -3.48 -26.79 -18.06
C PRO A 471 -3.86 -26.53 -19.54
N ASP A 472 -4.01 -25.26 -19.91
CA ASP A 472 -4.37 -24.86 -21.27
C ASP A 472 -3.34 -25.33 -22.32
N VAL A 473 -2.08 -25.47 -21.88
CA VAL A 473 -0.97 -26.06 -22.63
C VAL A 473 -0.24 -27.03 -21.73
N ALA A 474 -0.08 -28.28 -22.17
CA ALA A 474 0.73 -29.29 -21.48
C ALA A 474 1.74 -29.92 -22.43
N PHE A 475 2.84 -30.43 -21.89
CA PHE A 475 3.87 -31.13 -22.65
C PHE A 475 4.02 -32.58 -22.17
N SER A 476 4.29 -33.50 -23.10
CA SER A 476 4.43 -34.91 -22.77
C SER A 476 5.40 -35.60 -23.73
N PRO A 477 6.62 -35.98 -23.29
CA PRO A 477 7.23 -35.64 -22.00
C PRO A 477 7.46 -34.12 -21.86
N ASN A 478 7.62 -33.62 -20.62
CA ASN A 478 8.05 -32.24 -20.42
C ASN A 478 9.42 -32.03 -21.09
N PRO A 479 9.66 -30.89 -21.78
CA PRO A 479 10.95 -30.58 -22.37
C PRO A 479 12.00 -30.46 -21.27
N THR A 480 12.86 -31.46 -21.16
CA THR A 480 14.02 -31.44 -20.27
C THR A 480 15.26 -31.22 -21.12
N LEU A 481 16.07 -30.22 -20.75
CA LEU A 481 17.36 -29.97 -21.38
C LEU A 481 18.43 -30.82 -20.70
N GLY A 482 19.32 -31.44 -21.48
CA GLY A 482 20.49 -32.15 -20.97
C GLY A 482 21.64 -31.22 -20.57
N SER A 483 21.61 -29.97 -21.03
CA SER A 483 22.63 -28.94 -20.78
C SER A 483 22.07 -27.77 -19.95
N ASP A 484 22.95 -27.15 -19.15
CA ASP A 484 22.65 -25.92 -18.41
C ASP A 484 22.62 -24.67 -19.32
N PHE A 485 22.88 -24.84 -20.62
CA PHE A 485 23.02 -23.75 -21.59
C PHE A 485 21.73 -23.59 -22.41
N GLY A 486 21.03 -22.48 -22.19
CA GLY A 486 19.78 -22.16 -22.90
C GLY A 486 18.51 -22.59 -22.16
N LYS A 487 17.34 -22.32 -22.77
CA LYS A 487 16.01 -22.59 -22.19
C LYS A 487 14.99 -22.97 -23.25
N PHE A 488 14.03 -23.79 -22.86
CA PHE A 488 12.75 -23.92 -23.56
C PHE A 488 11.79 -22.85 -23.02
N ASN A 489 11.15 -22.08 -23.90
CA ASN A 489 10.09 -21.14 -23.51
C ASN A 489 8.85 -21.34 -24.35
N TYR A 490 7.67 -21.12 -23.76
CA TYR A 490 6.42 -21.00 -24.50
C TYR A 490 5.64 -19.76 -24.08
N ILE A 491 4.87 -19.20 -25.02
CA ILE A 491 3.90 -18.13 -24.77
C ILE A 491 2.59 -18.52 -25.45
N HIS A 492 1.48 -18.39 -24.73
CA HIS A 492 0.15 -18.52 -25.30
C HIS A 492 -0.57 -17.17 -25.19
N LYS A 493 -1.07 -16.67 -26.33
CA LYS A 493 -1.86 -15.43 -26.41
C LYS A 493 -3.14 -15.70 -27.19
N ILE A 494 -4.24 -15.09 -26.75
CA ILE A 494 -5.49 -15.07 -27.51
C ILE A 494 -5.66 -13.68 -28.10
N LYS A 495 -5.89 -13.58 -29.42
CA LYS A 495 -6.16 -12.32 -30.11
C LYS A 495 -7.26 -12.54 -31.14
N GLU A 496 -8.34 -11.76 -31.06
CA GLU A 496 -9.49 -11.83 -32.00
C GLU A 496 -10.04 -13.27 -32.13
N GLY A 497 -10.17 -13.99 -31.01
CA GLY A 497 -10.64 -15.39 -30.99
C GLY A 497 -9.64 -16.42 -31.52
N ARG A 498 -8.42 -16.02 -31.91
CA ARG A 498 -7.36 -16.94 -32.35
C ARG A 498 -6.35 -17.18 -31.24
N HIS A 499 -6.03 -18.44 -31.00
CA HIS A 499 -4.95 -18.85 -30.12
C HIS A 499 -3.64 -18.81 -30.90
N ILE A 500 -2.65 -18.12 -30.34
CA ILE A 500 -1.30 -17.99 -30.88
C ILE A 500 -0.36 -18.58 -29.84
N TYR A 501 0.38 -19.60 -30.24
CA TYR A 501 1.40 -20.25 -29.43
C TYR A 501 2.76 -19.92 -30.01
N PHE A 502 3.68 -19.46 -29.18
CA PHE A 502 5.09 -19.30 -29.51
C PHE A 502 5.87 -20.33 -28.73
N PHE A 503 6.76 -21.06 -29.40
CA PHE A 503 7.71 -21.94 -28.74
C PHE A 503 9.12 -21.56 -29.18
N SER A 504 10.06 -21.54 -28.24
CA SER A 504 11.47 -21.28 -28.53
C SER A 504 12.36 -22.24 -27.78
N ASN A 505 13.46 -22.59 -28.43
CA ASN A 505 14.55 -23.36 -27.89
C ASN A 505 15.83 -22.54 -28.05
N SER A 506 16.38 -22.02 -26.96
CA SER A 506 17.68 -21.32 -26.97
C SER A 506 18.85 -22.21 -26.53
N SER A 507 18.61 -23.51 -26.38
CA SER A 507 19.65 -24.49 -26.03
C SER A 507 20.42 -24.98 -27.25
N ASP A 508 21.48 -25.73 -26.97
CA ASP A 508 22.34 -26.40 -27.93
C ASP A 508 21.87 -27.82 -28.31
N GLU A 509 20.72 -28.25 -27.81
CA GLU A 509 20.11 -29.56 -28.10
C GLU A 509 18.76 -29.42 -28.80
N ASP A 510 18.37 -30.41 -29.59
CA ASP A 510 17.04 -30.48 -30.20
C ASP A 510 16.00 -30.90 -29.15
N ILE A 511 14.84 -30.25 -29.18
CA ILE A 511 13.71 -30.57 -28.29
C ILE A 511 12.62 -31.25 -29.11
N GLU A 512 12.23 -32.46 -28.70
CA GLU A 512 11.02 -33.12 -29.19
C GLU A 512 10.04 -33.37 -28.05
N THR A 513 8.80 -32.87 -28.19
CA THR A 513 7.73 -33.10 -27.22
C THR A 513 6.38 -33.19 -27.91
N GLN A 514 5.39 -33.80 -27.26
CA GLN A 514 4.00 -33.64 -27.64
C GLN A 514 3.38 -32.50 -26.84
N VAL A 515 2.82 -31.53 -27.54
CA VAL A 515 2.02 -30.45 -26.96
C VAL A 515 0.56 -30.88 -26.94
N ARG A 516 -0.09 -30.70 -25.79
CA ARG A 516 -1.53 -30.87 -25.58
C ARG A 516 -2.14 -29.51 -25.35
N LEU A 517 -3.09 -29.12 -26.19
CA LEU A 517 -3.78 -27.84 -26.14
C LEU A 517 -5.23 -28.08 -25.76
N LYS A 518 -5.71 -27.39 -24.74
CA LYS A 518 -7.10 -27.45 -24.32
C LYS A 518 -7.98 -26.71 -25.34
N GLY A 519 -8.82 -27.47 -26.05
CA GLY A 519 -9.69 -26.96 -27.12
C GLY A 519 -9.64 -27.82 -28.39
N ASP A 520 -10.68 -27.65 -29.22
CA ASP A 520 -10.72 -28.20 -30.58
C ASP A 520 -10.12 -27.19 -31.56
N PHE A 521 -8.89 -27.45 -31.99
CA PHE A 521 -8.15 -26.55 -32.88
C PHE A 521 -7.71 -27.26 -34.16
N THR A 522 -7.83 -26.55 -35.27
CA THR A 522 -7.04 -26.79 -36.48
C THR A 522 -5.79 -25.91 -36.38
N LEU A 523 -4.60 -26.50 -36.30
CA LEU A 523 -3.36 -25.76 -36.09
C LEU A 523 -2.63 -25.46 -37.39
N PHE A 524 -2.00 -24.29 -37.44
CA PHE A 524 -1.15 -23.84 -38.53
C PHE A 524 0.19 -23.40 -37.96
N GLU A 525 1.28 -23.86 -38.56
CA GLU A 525 2.63 -23.43 -38.23
C GLU A 525 3.00 -22.20 -39.05
N ALA A 526 3.40 -21.13 -38.39
CA ALA A 526 3.91 -19.92 -39.00
C ALA A 526 5.42 -19.86 -38.79
N ASN A 527 6.18 -19.87 -39.90
CA ASN A 527 7.62 -19.67 -39.87
C ASN A 527 7.91 -18.16 -39.68
N PRO A 528 8.53 -17.74 -38.56
CA PRO A 528 8.75 -16.32 -38.29
C PRO A 528 9.80 -15.66 -39.20
N HIS A 529 10.66 -16.46 -39.85
CA HIS A 529 11.70 -15.95 -40.74
C HIS A 529 11.21 -15.76 -42.17
N THR A 530 10.31 -16.65 -42.64
CA THR A 530 9.80 -16.60 -44.03
C THR A 530 8.40 -16.02 -44.14
N GLY A 531 7.67 -15.88 -43.02
CA GLY A 531 6.27 -15.47 -42.98
C GLY A 531 5.29 -16.51 -43.53
N THR A 532 5.78 -17.69 -43.92
CA THR A 532 4.96 -18.77 -44.48
C THR A 532 4.12 -19.40 -43.38
N ILE A 533 2.83 -19.62 -43.67
CA ILE A 533 1.90 -20.32 -42.77
C ILE A 533 1.50 -21.62 -43.46
N SER A 534 1.57 -22.74 -42.76
CA SER A 534 1.23 -24.06 -43.32
C SER A 534 0.43 -24.88 -42.31
N PRO A 535 -0.59 -25.65 -42.74
CA PRO A 535 -1.34 -26.52 -41.83
C PRO A 535 -0.42 -27.51 -41.13
N LEU A 536 -0.62 -27.69 -39.82
CA LEU A 536 0.10 -28.67 -39.03
C LEU A 536 -0.56 -30.05 -39.20
N THR A 537 0.01 -30.90 -40.05
CA THR A 537 -0.62 -32.17 -40.48
C THR A 537 -0.59 -33.26 -39.41
N ASN A 538 0.27 -33.14 -38.38
CA ASN A 538 0.44 -34.13 -37.32
C ASN A 538 -0.35 -33.76 -36.06
N THR A 539 -1.63 -33.40 -36.24
CA THR A 539 -2.54 -33.10 -35.14
C THR A 539 -3.50 -34.26 -34.88
N THR A 540 -3.75 -34.56 -33.61
CA THR A 540 -4.75 -35.55 -33.19
C THR A 540 -5.67 -34.94 -32.13
N LYS A 541 -6.86 -35.50 -31.96
CA LYS A 541 -7.82 -35.06 -30.94
C LYS A 541 -8.07 -36.16 -29.93
N GLU A 542 -8.20 -35.80 -28.67
CA GLU A 542 -8.68 -36.69 -27.62
C GLU A 542 -9.71 -35.98 -26.75
N THR A 543 -10.63 -36.75 -26.16
CA THR A 543 -11.56 -36.21 -25.16
C THR A 543 -11.08 -36.62 -23.78
N LEU A 544 -10.77 -35.64 -22.94
CA LEU A 544 -10.36 -35.85 -21.55
C LEU A 544 -11.31 -35.08 -20.64
N GLN A 545 -11.95 -35.75 -19.68
CA GLN A 545 -12.84 -35.10 -18.69
C GLN A 545 -13.94 -34.20 -19.31
N LYS A 546 -14.50 -34.60 -20.45
CA LYS A 546 -15.50 -33.84 -21.25
C LYS A 546 -14.97 -32.61 -22.02
N GLU A 547 -13.66 -32.40 -22.04
CA GLU A 547 -13.00 -31.37 -22.85
C GLU A 547 -12.30 -32.02 -24.06
N VAL A 548 -12.35 -31.36 -25.21
CA VAL A 548 -11.57 -31.77 -26.40
C VAL A 548 -10.17 -31.21 -26.25
N ILE A 549 -9.16 -32.05 -26.41
CA ILE A 549 -7.74 -31.71 -26.39
C ILE A 549 -7.18 -31.92 -27.78
N THR A 550 -6.53 -30.89 -28.32
CA THR A 550 -5.76 -30.98 -29.56
C THR A 550 -4.31 -31.30 -29.24
N LYS A 551 -3.79 -32.39 -29.81
CA LYS A 551 -2.41 -32.84 -29.67
C LYS A 551 -1.61 -32.54 -30.91
N ALA A 552 -0.37 -32.11 -30.75
CA ALA A 552 0.56 -31.91 -31.84
C ALA A 552 1.99 -32.25 -31.42
N LYS A 553 2.79 -32.82 -32.33
CA LYS A 553 4.23 -32.99 -32.11
C LYS A 553 4.93 -31.65 -32.35
N LEU A 554 5.74 -31.23 -31.39
CA LEU A 554 6.64 -30.07 -31.49
C LEU A 554 8.08 -30.60 -31.59
N THR A 555 8.76 -30.25 -32.68
CA THR A 555 10.19 -30.46 -32.85
C THR A 555 10.84 -29.09 -33.01
N LEU A 556 11.73 -28.73 -32.08
CA LEU A 556 12.48 -27.48 -32.07
C LEU A 556 13.97 -27.78 -32.13
N PRO A 557 14.64 -27.52 -33.27
CA PRO A 557 16.09 -27.61 -33.34
C PRO A 557 16.80 -26.71 -32.31
N ALA A 558 18.07 -26.97 -32.04
CA ALA A 558 18.92 -26.05 -31.29
C ALA A 558 18.83 -24.61 -31.84
N VAL A 559 18.71 -23.63 -30.96
CA VAL A 559 18.59 -22.19 -31.29
C VAL A 559 17.51 -21.90 -32.34
N SER A 560 16.27 -22.25 -32.04
CA SER A 560 15.13 -22.10 -32.95
C SER A 560 13.87 -21.57 -32.27
N ALA A 561 12.92 -21.10 -33.07
CA ALA A 561 11.59 -20.72 -32.60
C ALA A 561 10.53 -20.94 -33.68
N VAL A 562 9.31 -21.24 -33.23
CA VAL A 562 8.17 -21.51 -34.09
C VAL A 562 6.90 -20.92 -33.50
N PHE A 563 5.95 -20.57 -34.38
CA PHE A 563 4.61 -20.14 -33.97
C PHE A 563 3.58 -21.13 -34.45
N TRP A 564 2.63 -21.49 -33.60
CA TRP A 564 1.39 -22.14 -34.00
C TRP A 564 0.20 -21.20 -33.85
N ARG A 565 -0.79 -21.32 -34.74
CA ARG A 565 -2.02 -20.54 -34.72
C ARG A 565 -3.22 -21.47 -34.85
N SER A 566 -4.29 -21.22 -34.09
CA SER A 566 -5.55 -21.96 -34.20
C SER A 566 -6.47 -21.34 -35.25
N ASN A 567 -7.16 -22.20 -36.02
CA ASN A 567 -8.35 -21.93 -36.83
C ASN A 567 -8.21 -20.72 -37.77
N GLU A 568 -7.90 -20.96 -39.05
CA GLU A 568 -8.02 -19.92 -40.08
C GLU A 568 -9.50 -19.68 -40.44
N ILE A 569 -9.94 -18.42 -40.37
CA ILE A 569 -11.18 -17.99 -41.02
C ILE A 569 -10.87 -17.91 -42.52
N PRO A 570 -11.74 -18.39 -43.42
CA PRO A 570 -11.58 -18.18 -44.86
C PRO A 570 -11.37 -16.69 -45.12
N LYS A 571 -10.31 -16.35 -45.87
CA LYS A 571 -10.04 -14.98 -46.29
C LYS A 571 -11.21 -14.35 -47.02
#